data_AF-A0A7C8ZJV6-F1
#
_entry.id   AF-A0A7C8ZJV6-F1
#
_cell.length_a   1.000
_cell.length_b   1.000
_cell.length_c   1.000
_cell.angle_alpha   90.00
_cell.angle_beta   90.00
_cell.angle_gamma   90.00
#
_symmetry.space_group_name_H-M   'P 1'
#
loop_
_entity.id
_entity.type
_entity.pdbx_description
1 polymer ?
#
loop_
_entity_poly.entity_id
_entity_poly.type
_entity_poly.pdbx_seq_one_letter_code
_entity_poly.pdbx_strand_id
1 'polypeptide(L)'
;CRHTTVEYEPPPENHAQIQPNFPVFLFVVDTCIIEEEMGFLKSALSQAFELVPDDAMVGLITFGTAVQVHELGFSGGSGIPKSYVFKGSKEVSKDKVMDQLNFSGKKRKPAFGTVAGVKNGV
;
A
#
# COMPACT_ATOMS: atom_id res chain seq x y z
N CYS A 1 29.35 37.08 14.58
CA CYS A 1 28.52 36.38 13.58
C CYS A 1 27.14 36.18 14.19
N ARG A 2 26.09 36.81 13.66
CA ARG A 2 24.71 36.74 14.20
C ARG A 2 23.92 35.91 13.19
N HIS A 3 23.56 34.67 13.54
CA HIS A 3 22.73 33.85 12.67
C HIS A 3 21.32 34.46 12.64
N THR A 4 20.82 34.80 11.45
CA THR A 4 19.45 35.31 11.23
C THR A 4 18.45 34.18 10.96
N THR A 5 18.95 32.95 10.78
CA THR A 5 18.17 31.75 10.54
C THR A 5 18.84 30.59 11.27
N VAL A 6 18.05 29.81 12.01
CA VAL A 6 18.51 28.67 12.82
C VAL A 6 17.50 27.53 12.64
N GLU A 7 18.00 26.31 12.45
CA GLU A 7 17.22 25.07 12.46
C GLU A 7 17.45 24.35 13.77
N TYR A 8 16.40 23.74 14.33
CA TYR A 8 16.44 23.01 15.60
C TYR A 8 16.03 21.57 15.38
N GLU A 9 16.83 20.64 15.89
CA GLU A 9 16.46 19.23 15.97
C GLU A 9 15.88 18.97 17.38
N PRO A 10 14.56 18.70 17.51
CA PRO A 10 13.99 18.42 18.80
C PRO A 10 14.55 17.10 19.35
N PRO A 11 14.79 16.99 20.67
CA PRO A 11 15.19 15.73 21.27
C PRO A 11 14.10 14.69 20.98
N PRO A 12 14.49 13.43 20.73
CA PRO A 12 13.52 12.41 20.36
C PRO A 12 12.44 12.27 21.43
N GLU A 13 11.18 12.52 21.06
CA GLU A 13 10.05 12.27 21.95
C GLU A 13 9.89 10.75 22.15
N ASN A 14 9.80 10.30 23.41
CA ASN A 14 9.68 8.89 23.82
C ASN A 14 8.49 8.13 23.18
N HIS A 15 7.64 8.78 22.37
CA HIS A 15 6.51 8.19 21.66
C HIS A 15 6.68 8.10 20.14
N ALA A 16 7.66 8.79 19.54
CA ALA A 16 7.90 8.79 18.10
C ALA A 16 9.06 7.85 17.67
N GLN A 17 9.87 7.35 18.61
CA GLN A 17 11.05 6.51 18.33
C GLN A 17 10.82 5.00 18.23
N ILE A 18 9.60 4.49 18.48
CA ILE A 18 9.37 3.03 18.43
C ILE A 18 8.98 2.55 17.03
N GLN A 19 8.64 3.46 16.12
CA GLN A 19 8.45 3.11 14.71
C GLN A 19 9.60 3.70 13.90
N PRO A 20 10.47 2.87 13.29
CA PRO A 20 11.34 3.39 12.24
C PRO A 20 10.44 4.03 11.18
N ASN A 21 10.56 5.35 11.03
CA ASN A 21 9.87 6.11 10.00
C ASN A 21 10.54 5.81 8.66
N PHE A 22 10.30 4.61 8.13
CA PHE A 22 10.72 4.26 6.79
C PHE A 22 9.94 5.12 5.80
N PRO A 23 10.62 5.86 4.91
CA PRO A 23 9.92 6.65 3.91
C PRO A 23 9.12 5.72 2.99
N VAL A 24 7.94 6.17 2.58
CA VAL A 24 7.04 5.40 1.70
C VAL A 24 6.95 6.09 0.35
N PHE A 25 7.26 5.35 -0.72
CA PHE A 25 7.14 5.82 -2.10
C PHE A 25 6.06 5.00 -2.81
N LEU A 26 5.00 5.67 -3.25
CA LEU A 26 3.93 5.07 -4.03
C LEU A 26 3.96 5.60 -5.45
N PHE A 27 4.33 4.75 -6.40
CA PHE A 27 4.34 5.08 -7.81
C PHE A 27 2.97 4.82 -8.41
N VAL A 28 2.33 5.87 -8.92
CA VAL A 28 1.00 5.79 -9.54
C VAL A 28 1.14 6.16 -11.01
N VAL A 29 0.97 5.17 -11.88
CA VAL A 29 1.40 5.25 -13.29
C VAL A 29 0.20 5.16 -14.21
N ASP A 30 0.03 6.18 -15.06
CA ASP A 30 -0.90 6.12 -16.18
C ASP A 30 -0.36 5.19 -17.27
N THR A 31 -1.18 4.28 -17.77
CA THR A 31 -0.86 3.38 -18.89
C THR A 31 -1.58 3.74 -20.18
N CYS A 32 -2.40 4.80 -20.19
CA CYS A 32 -3.09 5.34 -21.36
C CYS A 32 -2.16 6.19 -22.26
N ILE A 33 -0.93 5.73 -22.47
CA ILE A 33 0.08 6.40 -23.30
C ILE A 33 0.56 5.47 -24.40
N ILE A 34 1.20 6.04 -25.42
CA ILE A 34 1.73 5.26 -26.54
C ILE A 34 2.99 4.48 -26.12
N GLU A 35 3.33 3.44 -26.87
CA GLU A 35 4.41 2.51 -26.53
C GLU A 35 5.77 3.20 -26.38
N GLU A 36 6.04 4.19 -27.22
CA GLU A 36 7.28 4.98 -27.17
C GLU A 36 7.41 5.75 -25.84
N GLU A 37 6.37 6.49 -25.45
CA GLU A 37 6.33 7.21 -24.17
C GLU A 37 6.39 6.26 -22.97
N MET A 38 5.73 5.10 -23.09
CA MET A 38 5.79 4.05 -22.08
C MET A 38 7.21 3.49 -21.93
N GLY A 39 7.98 3.42 -23.01
CA GLY A 39 9.41 3.10 -22.98
C GLY A 39 10.20 4.11 -22.15
N PHE A 40 10.04 5.40 -22.42
CA PHE A 40 10.70 6.45 -21.65
C PHE A 40 10.27 6.48 -20.19
N LEU A 41 8.98 6.26 -19.90
CA LEU A 41 8.46 6.21 -18.53
C LEU A 41 9.07 5.05 -17.74
N LYS A 42 9.20 3.87 -18.35
CA LYS A 42 9.89 2.73 -17.73
C LYS A 42 11.33 3.07 -17.37
N SER A 43 12.08 3.70 -18.28
CA SER A 43 13.46 4.13 -18.02
C SER A 43 13.55 5.16 -16.90
N ALA A 44 12.61 6.11 -16.83
CA ALA A 44 12.56 7.10 -15.76
C ALA A 44 12.21 6.46 -14.40
N LEU A 45 11.27 5.50 -14.37
CA LEU A 45 10.93 4.75 -13.16
C LEU A 45 12.11 3.91 -12.67
N SER A 46 12.84 3.24 -13.57
CA SER A 46 14.06 2.50 -13.21
C SER A 46 15.09 3.39 -12.52
N GLN A 47 15.34 4.58 -13.07
CA GLN A 47 16.24 5.56 -12.44
C GLN A 47 15.70 6.05 -11.09
N ALA A 48 14.39 6.31 -10.99
CA ALA A 48 13.79 6.73 -9.73
C ALA A 48 13.93 5.66 -8.63
N PHE A 49 13.76 4.38 -8.96
CA PHE A 49 13.93 3.29 -8.01
C PHE A 49 15.37 3.17 -7.49
N GLU A 50 16.38 3.47 -8.32
CA GLU A 50 17.79 3.50 -7.88
C GLU A 50 18.09 4.62 -6.87
N LEU A 51 17.24 5.64 -6.80
CA LEU A 51 17.36 6.76 -5.86
C LEU A 51 16.55 6.56 -4.57
N VAL A 52 15.69 5.53 -4.53
CA VAL A 52 14.89 5.22 -3.34
C VAL A 52 15.81 4.60 -2.27
N PRO A 53 15.74 5.06 -1.00
CA PRO A 53 16.50 4.45 0.09
C PRO A 53 16.20 2.95 0.24
N ASP A 54 17.22 2.16 0.60
CA ASP A 54 17.10 0.70 0.72
C ASP A 54 16.06 0.25 1.75
N ASP A 55 15.83 1.07 2.79
CA ASP A 55 14.89 0.80 3.88
C ASP A 55 13.48 1.36 3.61
N ALA A 56 13.29 2.00 2.46
CA ALA A 56 12.01 2.57 2.09
C ALA A 56 10.98 1.50 1.71
N MET A 57 9.71 1.80 1.95
CA MET A 57 8.61 0.99 1.43
C MET A 57 8.21 1.49 0.04
N VAL A 58 8.19 0.58 -0.94
CA VAL A 58 7.78 0.90 -2.32
C VAL A 58 6.46 0.23 -2.65
N GLY A 59 5.53 0.98 -3.25
CA GLY A 59 4.29 0.47 -3.83
C GLY A 59 4.14 0.90 -5.28
N LEU A 60 3.43 0.08 -6.06
CA LEU A 60 3.11 0.37 -7.46
C LEU A 60 1.61 0.23 -7.71
N ILE A 61 1.04 1.27 -8.30
CA ILE A 61 -0.32 1.30 -8.84
C ILE A 61 -0.22 1.70 -10.31
N THR A 62 -0.88 0.95 -11.19
CA THR A 62 -1.05 1.36 -12.59
C THR A 62 -2.52 1.64 -12.86
N PHE A 63 -2.81 2.61 -13.71
CA PHE A 63 -4.18 2.92 -14.08
C PHE A 63 -4.33 3.19 -15.56
N GLY A 64 -5.51 2.84 -16.08
CA GLY A 64 -6.01 3.18 -17.40
C GLY A 64 -7.52 3.01 -17.37
N THR A 65 -8.09 2.10 -18.17
CA THR A 65 -9.51 1.71 -18.03
C THR A 65 -9.85 1.13 -16.65
N ALA A 66 -8.89 0.44 -16.04
CA ALA A 66 -8.97 -0.11 -14.69
C ALA A 66 -7.77 0.36 -13.85
N VAL A 67 -7.91 0.32 -12.54
CA VAL A 67 -6.83 0.60 -11.58
C VAL A 67 -6.31 -0.73 -11.05
N GLN A 68 -5.00 -0.93 -11.08
CA GLN A 68 -4.35 -2.15 -10.60
C GLN A 68 -3.38 -1.82 -9.48
N VAL A 69 -3.58 -2.45 -8.32
CA VAL A 69 -2.65 -2.38 -7.18
C VAL A 69 -1.78 -3.63 -7.22
N HIS A 70 -0.47 -3.47 -7.41
CA HIS A 70 0.45 -4.58 -7.64
C HIS A 70 0.99 -5.14 -6.32
N GLU A 71 1.01 -6.46 -6.21
CA GLU A 71 1.68 -7.17 -5.12
C GLU A 71 3.14 -7.39 -5.52
N LEU A 72 4.07 -6.85 -4.71
CA LEU A 72 5.51 -6.89 -4.96
C LEU A 72 6.17 -7.93 -4.04
N GLY A 73 7.39 -8.36 -4.37
CA GLY A 73 8.17 -9.24 -3.50
C GLY A 73 7.93 -10.75 -3.69
N PHE A 74 7.45 -11.18 -4.86
CA PHE A 74 7.45 -12.59 -5.24
C PHE A 74 8.89 -13.10 -5.41
N SER A 75 9.51 -13.55 -4.32
CA SER A 75 10.89 -14.05 -4.33
C SER A 75 10.94 -15.43 -4.99
N GLY A 76 11.72 -15.54 -6.08
CA GLY A 76 12.17 -16.84 -6.62
C GLY A 76 11.59 -17.24 -7.97
N GLY A 77 11.71 -16.39 -9.01
CA GLY A 77 11.72 -16.74 -10.45
C GLY A 77 10.53 -17.50 -11.07
N SER A 78 9.61 -18.02 -10.27
CA SER A 78 8.50 -18.90 -10.61
C SER A 78 7.16 -18.34 -10.12
N GLY A 79 7.17 -17.16 -9.48
CA GLY A 79 5.97 -16.49 -8.99
C GLY A 79 5.22 -15.79 -10.13
N ILE A 80 3.91 -15.99 -10.19
CA ILE A 80 3.03 -15.26 -11.10
C ILE A 80 2.78 -13.87 -10.48
N PRO A 81 3.06 -12.76 -11.19
CA PRO A 81 2.73 -11.43 -10.70
C PRO A 81 1.23 -11.33 -10.38
N LYS A 82 0.91 -10.82 -9.18
CA LYS A 82 -0.48 -10.67 -8.71
C LYS A 82 -0.80 -9.19 -8.55
N SER A 83 -2.03 -8.83 -8.92
CA SER A 83 -2.56 -7.50 -8.69
C SER A 83 -4.03 -7.55 -8.32
N TYR A 84 -4.49 -6.51 -7.62
CA TYR A 84 -5.89 -6.27 -7.30
C TYR A 84 -6.45 -5.25 -8.30
N VAL A 85 -7.50 -5.63 -9.03
CA VAL A 85 -8.06 -4.81 -10.10
C VAL A 85 -9.36 -4.16 -9.64
N PHE A 86 -9.41 -2.84 -9.71
CA PHE A 86 -10.57 -2.03 -9.40
C PHE A 86 -11.11 -1.40 -10.68
N LYS A 87 -12.45 -1.34 -10.79
CA LYS A 87 -13.11 -0.67 -11.92
C LYS A 87 -12.90 0.84 -11.80
N GLY A 88 -12.20 1.46 -12.75
CA GLY A 88 -11.87 2.89 -12.70
C GLY A 88 -13.08 3.81 -12.69
N SER A 89 -14.22 3.35 -13.23
CA SER A 89 -15.47 4.12 -13.26
C SER A 89 -16.30 4.03 -11.98
N LYS A 90 -15.80 3.38 -10.92
CA LYS A 90 -16.56 3.14 -9.68
C LYS A 90 -15.76 3.63 -8.49
N GLU A 91 -16.36 4.54 -7.72
CA GLU A 91 -15.79 4.95 -6.45
C GLU A 91 -15.80 3.80 -5.45
N VAL A 92 -14.67 3.60 -4.75
CA VAL A 92 -14.50 2.55 -3.76
C VAL A 92 -14.13 3.22 -2.44
N SER A 93 -14.94 3.01 -1.40
CA SER A 93 -14.68 3.57 -0.09
C SER A 93 -13.43 2.97 0.54
N LYS A 94 -12.79 3.72 1.45
CA LYS A 94 -11.63 3.26 2.23
C LYS A 94 -11.86 1.87 2.84
N ASP A 95 -12.97 1.65 3.53
CA ASP A 95 -13.25 0.36 4.17
C ASP A 95 -13.30 -0.79 3.16
N LYS A 96 -13.88 -0.55 1.98
CA LYS A 96 -13.92 -1.55 0.91
C LYS A 96 -12.54 -1.82 0.31
N VAL A 97 -11.70 -0.78 0.16
CA VAL A 97 -10.31 -0.96 -0.27
C VAL A 97 -9.54 -1.80 0.76
N MET A 98 -9.69 -1.48 2.05
CA MET A 98 -9.04 -2.23 3.14
C MET A 98 -9.48 -3.69 3.17
N ASP A 99 -10.76 -3.97 2.99
CA ASP A 99 -11.27 -5.33 2.94
C ASP A 99 -10.80 -6.10 1.69
N GLN A 100 -10.81 -5.47 0.52
CA GLN A 100 -10.39 -6.12 -0.74
C GLN A 100 -8.88 -6.38 -0.81
N LEU A 101 -8.07 -5.52 -0.20
CA LEU A 101 -6.62 -5.70 -0.10
C LEU A 101 -6.21 -6.54 1.12
N ASN A 102 -7.17 -7.08 1.88
CA ASN A 102 -6.95 -7.85 3.10
C ASN A 102 -6.16 -7.11 4.20
N PHE A 103 -6.28 -5.78 4.27
CA PHE A 103 -5.68 -4.95 5.33
C PHE A 103 -6.54 -4.88 6.59
N SER A 104 -7.79 -5.35 6.56
CA SER A 104 -8.58 -5.52 7.78
C SER A 104 -7.97 -6.67 8.61
N GLY A 105 -7.08 -6.30 9.54
CA GLY A 105 -6.43 -7.25 10.44
C GLY A 105 -7.48 -8.19 11.02
N LYS A 106 -7.24 -9.50 10.92
CA LYS A 106 -8.17 -10.59 11.29
C LYS A 106 -9.06 -10.19 12.47
N LYS A 107 -10.20 -9.55 12.21
CA LYS A 107 -11.30 -9.53 13.17
C LYS A 107 -11.79 -10.96 13.13
N ARG A 108 -11.22 -11.82 13.99
CA ARG A 108 -11.79 -13.12 14.30
C ARG A 108 -13.25 -12.82 14.62
N LYS A 109 -14.15 -13.08 13.67
CA LYS A 109 -15.57 -13.10 13.95
C LYS A 109 -15.70 -14.10 15.10
N PRO A 110 -16.23 -13.74 16.28
CA PRO A 110 -16.51 -14.75 17.28
C PRO A 110 -17.38 -15.80 16.58
N ALA A 111 -16.92 -17.05 16.61
CA ALA A 111 -17.68 -18.16 16.07
C ALA A 111 -19.09 -18.04 16.63
N PHE A 112 -20.08 -17.94 15.74
CA PHE A 112 -21.48 -17.97 16.13
C PHE A 112 -21.69 -19.30 16.86
N GLY A 113 -21.67 -19.24 18.19
CA GLY A 113 -21.87 -20.38 19.05
C GLY A 113 -23.32 -20.79 18.94
N THR A 114 -23.61 -21.77 18.10
CA THR A 114 -24.77 -22.63 18.29
C THR A 114 -24.58 -23.37 19.61
N VAL A 115 -25.32 -22.96 20.64
CA VAL A 115 -25.64 -23.84 21.76
C VAL A 115 -27.16 -23.94 21.82
N ALA A 116 -27.64 -25.12 21.42
CA ALA A 116 -29.01 -25.55 21.60
C ALA A 116 -29.38 -25.55 23.09
N GLY A 117 -30.59 -25.10 23.41
CA GLY A 117 -31.14 -25.13 24.75
C GLY A 117 -32.65 -25.22 24.73
N VAL A 118 -33.18 -26.42 24.45
CA VAL A 118 -34.55 -26.81 24.80
C VAL A 118 -34.67 -26.83 26.32
N LYS A 119 -35.65 -26.13 26.90
CA LYS A 119 -36.30 -26.50 28.17
C LYS A 119 -37.79 -26.11 28.15
N ASN A 120 -38.62 -27.12 28.45
CA ASN A 120 -40.08 -27.13 28.53
C ASN A 120 -40.60 -26.64 29.88
N GLY A 121 -41.91 -26.30 29.92
CA GLY A 121 -42.80 -26.31 31.11
C GLY A 121 -42.80 -25.01 31.91
N VAL A 122 -43.92 -24.41 32.31
CA VAL A 122 -45.25 -24.93 32.68
C VAL A 122 -46.35 -24.02 32.12
#